data_AF-A0AAP6A7M9-F1
#
_entry.id   AF-A0AAP6A7M9-F1
#
_cell.length_a   1.000
_cell.length_b   1.000
_cell.length_c   1.000
_cell.angle_alpha   90.00
_cell.angle_beta   90.00
_cell.angle_gamma   90.00
#
_symmetry.space_group_name_H-M   'P 1'
#
loop_
_entity.id
_entity.type
_entity.pdbx_description
1 polymer ?
#
loop_
_entity_poly.entity_id
_entity_poly.type
_entity_poly.pdbx_seq_one_letter_code
_entity_poly.pdbx_strand_id
1 'polypeptide(L)'
;MLTFRELEQIAEILLENTTSEEMQCYLDMEHDSKLLLDKIQNCKSGGAGMTENRLPPHLYKVFKLLPLGIDLPITASDIEKLTGLDIRTIRENIRQLIVDYGIPVCGGRDNKQGGYYIPQNEVERLAGVIPLQRQYDQEHKRIHALLTADLQDWRKYRDEA
;
A
#
# COMPACT_ATOMS: atom_id res chain seq x y z
N MET A 1 10.73 28.17 12.68
CA MET A 1 9.44 28.29 11.97
C MET A 1 9.65 29.34 10.90
N LEU A 2 9.51 28.97 9.62
CA LEU A 2 9.61 29.93 8.52
C LEU A 2 8.38 30.84 8.55
N THR A 3 8.56 32.12 8.24
CA THR A 3 7.46 33.08 8.10
C THR A 3 6.72 32.85 6.79
N PHE A 4 5.46 33.27 6.71
CA PHE A 4 4.61 33.08 5.53
C PHE A 4 5.25 33.64 4.24
N ARG A 5 5.95 34.78 4.33
CA ARG A 5 6.67 35.37 3.18
C ARG A 5 7.90 34.57 2.75
N GLU A 6 8.59 33.93 3.69
CA GLU A 6 9.72 33.06 3.37
C GLU A 6 9.24 31.76 2.71
N LEU A 7 8.06 31.26 3.10
CA LEU A 7 7.42 30.11 2.45
C LEU A 7 6.95 30.43 1.03
N GLU A 8 6.39 31.62 0.78
CA GLU A 8 6.00 32.07 -0.56
C GLU A 8 7.21 32.18 -1.50
N GLN A 9 8.31 32.78 -1.05
CA GLN A 9 9.52 32.90 -1.89
C GLN A 9 10.14 31.54 -2.22
N ILE A 10 10.11 30.59 -1.28
CA ILE A 10 10.59 29.23 -1.53
C ILE A 10 9.68 28.53 -2.54
N ALA A 11 8.35 28.71 -2.45
CA ALA A 11 7.41 28.13 -3.40
C ALA A 11 7.59 28.72 -4.81
N GLU A 12 7.78 30.02 -4.96
CA GLU A 12 8.04 30.67 -6.26
C GLU A 12 9.32 30.16 -6.91
N ILE A 13 10.43 30.06 -6.15
CA ILE A 13 11.70 29.53 -6.65
C ILE A 13 11.57 28.07 -7.10
N LEU A 14 10.79 27.26 -6.38
CA LEU A 14 10.53 25.88 -6.76
C LEU A 14 9.68 25.80 -8.04
N LEU A 15 8.65 26.65 -8.19
CA LEU A 15 7.81 26.70 -9.38
C LEU A 15 8.57 27.17 -10.64
N GLU A 16 9.53 28.08 -10.52
CA GLU A 16 10.35 28.58 -11.65
C GLU A 16 11.40 27.57 -12.15
N ASN A 17 11.86 26.65 -11.29
CA ASN A 17 12.88 25.65 -11.63
C ASN A 17 12.30 24.25 -11.88
N THR A 18 10.98 24.08 -11.76
CA THR A 18 10.31 22.80 -11.99
C THR A 18 9.81 22.76 -13.43
N THR A 19 10.21 21.74 -14.17
CA THR A 19 9.71 21.54 -15.54
C THR A 19 8.21 21.24 -15.52
N SER A 20 7.49 21.55 -16.61
CA SER A 20 6.04 21.30 -16.69
C SER A 20 5.66 19.83 -16.46
N GLU A 21 6.55 18.88 -16.79
CA GLU A 21 6.36 17.45 -16.50
C GLU A 21 6.52 17.11 -15.01
N GLU A 22 7.51 17.69 -14.32
CA GLU A 22 7.68 17.48 -12.88
C GLU A 22 6.52 18.08 -12.09
N MET A 23 6.04 19.26 -12.50
CA MET A 23 4.87 19.90 -11.89
C MET A 23 3.61 19.07 -12.11
N GLN A 24 3.44 18.47 -13.29
CA GLN A 24 2.35 17.56 -13.57
C GLN A 24 2.42 16.31 -12.67
N CYS A 25 3.60 15.75 -12.47
CA CYS A 25 3.81 14.60 -11.59
C CYS A 25 3.47 14.92 -10.11
N TYR A 26 3.79 16.12 -9.62
CA TYR A 26 3.38 16.59 -8.29
C TYR A 26 1.88 16.84 -8.18
N LEU A 27 1.27 17.45 -9.20
CA LEU A 27 -0.18 17.69 -9.23
C LEU A 27 -0.97 16.38 -9.34
N ASP A 28 -0.48 15.41 -10.11
CA ASP A 28 -1.08 14.08 -10.23
C ASP A 28 -0.95 13.31 -8.90
N MET A 29 0.19 13.41 -8.20
CA MET A 29 0.37 12.87 -6.84
C MET A 29 -0.54 13.54 -5.80
N GLU A 30 -0.71 14.86 -5.84
CA GLU A 30 -1.61 15.59 -4.93
C GLU A 30 -3.08 15.30 -5.22
N HIS A 31 -3.45 15.18 -6.51
CA HIS A 31 -4.80 14.80 -6.93
C HIS A 31 -5.13 13.38 -6.47
N ASP A 32 -4.21 12.43 -6.64
CA ASP A 32 -4.38 11.05 -6.19
C ASP A 32 -4.44 10.95 -4.67
N SER A 33 -3.60 11.69 -3.92
CA SER A 33 -3.67 11.75 -2.45
C SER A 33 -5.00 12.33 -1.97
N LYS A 34 -5.49 13.39 -2.62
CA LYS A 34 -6.79 14.00 -2.30
C LYS A 34 -7.95 13.07 -2.64
N LEU A 35 -7.90 12.39 -3.79
CA LEU A 35 -8.89 11.39 -4.19
C LEU A 35 -8.88 10.19 -3.24
N LEU A 36 -7.72 9.81 -2.70
CA LEU A 36 -7.57 8.71 -1.76
C LEU A 36 -8.09 9.10 -0.36
N LEU A 37 -7.85 10.33 0.10
CA LEU A 37 -8.45 10.87 1.33
C LEU A 37 -9.97 11.02 1.21
N ASP A 38 -10.47 11.56 0.10
CA ASP A 38 -11.91 11.67 -0.18
C ASP A 38 -12.56 10.28 -0.29
N LYS A 39 -11.88 9.29 -0.91
CA LYS A 39 -12.31 7.89 -0.89
C LYS A 39 -12.32 7.32 0.52
N ILE A 40 -11.31 7.58 1.36
CA ILE A 40 -11.29 7.12 2.77
C ILE A 40 -12.45 7.73 3.57
N GLN A 41 -12.76 9.01 3.36
CA GLN A 41 -13.89 9.69 4.01
C GLN A 41 -15.25 9.17 3.49
N ASN A 42 -15.38 8.88 2.20
CA ASN A 42 -16.60 8.32 1.60
C ASN A 42 -16.76 6.80 1.85
N CYS A 43 -15.68 6.05 2.08
CA CYS A 43 -15.72 4.65 2.49
C CYS A 43 -16.29 4.49 3.92
N LYS A 44 -16.30 5.55 4.74
CA LYS A 44 -16.97 5.53 6.05
C LYS A 44 -18.50 5.48 5.95
N SER A 45 -19.07 5.77 4.78
CA SER A 45 -20.53 5.75 4.52
C SER A 45 -20.96 4.71 3.46
N GLY A 46 -20.02 3.98 2.85
CA GLY A 46 -20.26 3.06 1.73
C GLY A 46 -19.87 1.61 1.99
N GLY A 47 -20.15 1.08 3.19
CA GLY A 47 -20.00 -0.36 3.44
C GLY A 47 -20.94 -1.15 2.53
N ALA A 48 -20.38 -1.84 1.52
CA ALA A 48 -21.11 -2.84 0.76
C ALA A 48 -21.78 -3.83 1.74
N GLY A 49 -23.04 -4.13 1.46
CA GLY A 49 -24.00 -4.74 2.38
C GLY A 49 -23.45 -5.88 3.25
N MET A 50 -23.47 -5.66 4.56
CA MET A 50 -23.44 -6.72 5.56
C MET A 50 -24.78 -7.46 5.52
N THR A 51 -24.92 -8.39 4.57
CA THR A 51 -26.04 -9.36 4.54
C THR A 51 -25.50 -10.77 4.42
N GLU A 52 -24.73 -11.20 5.42
CA GLU A 52 -24.83 -12.47 6.16
C GLU A 52 -23.52 -12.62 6.95
N ASN A 53 -23.63 -12.59 8.28
CA ASN A 53 -22.56 -12.27 9.23
C ASN A 53 -21.58 -13.44 9.45
N ARG A 54 -21.03 -14.02 8.38
CA ARG A 54 -20.19 -15.22 8.47
C ARG A 54 -19.08 -15.21 7.42
N LEU A 55 -17.85 -15.03 7.89
CA LEU A 55 -16.68 -15.33 7.07
C LEU A 55 -16.74 -16.79 6.59
N PRO A 56 -16.37 -17.07 5.33
CA PRO A 56 -16.17 -18.43 4.85
C PRO A 56 -15.25 -19.23 5.78
N PRO A 57 -15.52 -20.54 5.99
CA PRO A 57 -14.74 -21.36 6.92
C PRO A 57 -13.23 -21.37 6.65
N HIS A 58 -12.82 -21.25 5.39
CA HIS A 58 -11.40 -21.24 5.01
C HIS A 58 -10.70 -19.94 5.41
N LEU A 59 -11.37 -18.78 5.32
CA LEU A 59 -10.83 -17.50 5.78
C LEU A 59 -10.79 -17.42 7.31
N TYR A 60 -11.80 -17.99 7.97
CA TYR A 60 -11.93 -17.96 9.43
C TYR A 60 -10.73 -18.60 10.15
N LYS A 61 -10.13 -19.64 9.57
CA LYS A 61 -8.93 -20.30 10.12
C LYS A 61 -7.74 -19.34 10.23
N VAL A 62 -7.50 -18.54 9.19
CA VAL A 62 -6.40 -17.55 9.18
C VAL A 62 -6.77 -16.34 10.05
N PHE A 63 -8.00 -15.84 9.90
CA PHE A 63 -8.48 -14.66 10.63
C PHE A 63 -8.33 -14.80 12.16
N LYS A 64 -8.69 -15.96 12.73
CA LYS A 64 -8.58 -16.22 14.17
C LYS A 64 -7.17 -16.21 14.73
N LEU A 65 -6.16 -16.35 13.89
CA LEU A 65 -4.75 -16.34 14.29
C LEU A 65 -4.14 -14.94 14.24
N LEU A 66 -4.85 -13.96 13.67
CA LEU A 66 -4.34 -12.61 13.56
C LEU A 66 -4.34 -11.92 14.95
N PRO A 67 -3.17 -11.53 15.45
CA PRO A 67 -3.05 -10.80 16.70
C PRO A 67 -3.50 -9.35 16.54
N LEU A 68 -3.85 -8.72 17.66
CA LEU A 68 -4.12 -7.28 17.71
C LEU A 68 -2.82 -6.56 18.06
N GLY A 69 -2.50 -5.51 17.29
CA GLY A 69 -1.34 -4.65 17.55
C GLY A 69 -0.07 -5.07 16.83
N ILE A 70 0.80 -4.09 16.59
CA ILE A 70 2.07 -4.28 15.85
C ILE A 70 3.15 -5.02 16.66
N ASP A 71 2.99 -5.15 17.97
CA ASP A 71 4.03 -5.68 18.87
C ASP A 71 4.23 -7.20 18.76
N LEU A 72 3.18 -7.93 18.36
CA LEU A 72 3.18 -9.40 18.31
C LEU A 72 2.63 -9.91 16.98
N PRO A 73 3.20 -9.53 15.82
CA PRO A 73 2.70 -9.97 14.53
C PRO A 73 2.93 -11.48 14.35
N ILE A 74 2.03 -12.15 13.61
CA ILE A 74 2.16 -13.57 13.29
C ILE A 74 2.74 -13.76 11.88
N THR A 75 3.77 -14.58 11.75
CA THR A 75 4.39 -14.82 10.43
C THR A 75 3.56 -15.76 9.58
N ALA A 76 3.70 -15.69 8.25
CA ALA A 76 3.06 -16.67 7.35
C ALA A 76 3.52 -18.10 7.64
N SER A 77 4.77 -18.30 8.06
CA SER A 77 5.30 -19.63 8.40
C SER A 77 4.67 -20.18 9.67
N ASP A 78 4.37 -19.33 10.67
CA ASP A 78 3.71 -19.79 11.88
C ASP A 78 2.22 -20.07 11.64
N ILE A 79 1.55 -19.27 10.79
CA ILE A 79 0.19 -19.60 10.32
C ILE A 79 0.19 -20.95 9.58
N GLU A 80 1.17 -21.21 8.71
CA GLU A 80 1.31 -22.48 7.99
C GLU A 80 1.46 -23.66 8.97
N LYS A 81 2.34 -23.57 9.96
CA LYS A 81 2.50 -24.61 11.00
C LYS A 81 1.21 -24.86 11.79
N LEU A 82 0.44 -23.80 12.08
CA LEU A 82 -0.78 -23.89 12.88
C LEU A 82 -1.99 -24.39 12.07
N THR A 83 -2.03 -24.15 10.77
CA THR A 83 -3.22 -24.42 9.93
C THR A 83 -3.02 -25.54 8.91
N GLY A 84 -1.78 -25.87 8.56
CA GLY A 84 -1.42 -26.75 7.45
C GLY A 84 -1.68 -26.15 6.06
N LEU A 85 -2.07 -24.87 5.98
CA LEU A 85 -2.24 -24.16 4.72
C LEU A 85 -0.89 -23.71 4.18
N ASP A 86 -0.67 -23.85 2.88
CA ASP A 86 0.53 -23.33 2.26
C ASP A 86 0.56 -21.79 2.29
N ILE A 87 1.77 -21.24 2.26
CA ILE A 87 2.00 -19.78 2.33
C ILE A 87 1.25 -18.99 1.23
N ARG A 88 1.06 -19.56 0.03
CA ARG A 88 0.35 -18.86 -1.06
C ARG A 88 -1.15 -18.76 -0.73
N THR A 89 -1.75 -19.84 -0.24
CA THR A 89 -3.15 -19.84 0.24
C THR A 89 -3.33 -18.87 1.42
N ILE A 90 -2.38 -18.81 2.35
CA ILE A 90 -2.44 -17.85 3.46
C ILE A 90 -2.45 -16.41 2.95
N ARG A 91 -1.54 -16.07 2.04
CA ARG A 91 -1.47 -14.71 1.44
C ARG A 91 -2.74 -14.34 0.70
N GLU A 92 -3.33 -15.28 -0.03
CA GLU A 92 -4.60 -15.05 -0.73
C GLU A 92 -5.74 -14.85 0.26
N ASN A 93 -5.81 -15.64 1.34
CA ASN A 93 -6.81 -15.44 2.40
C ASN A 93 -6.66 -14.05 3.04
N ILE A 94 -5.44 -13.60 3.33
CA ILE A 94 -5.17 -12.25 3.85
C ILE A 94 -5.65 -11.18 2.85
N ARG A 95 -5.36 -11.34 1.56
CA ARG A 95 -5.85 -10.42 0.52
C ARG A 95 -7.37 -10.35 0.50
N GLN A 96 -8.06 -11.49 0.54
CA GLN A 96 -9.53 -11.54 0.59
C GLN A 96 -10.06 -10.84 1.82
N LEU A 97 -9.52 -11.13 3.01
CA LEU A 97 -9.90 -10.45 4.26
C LEU A 97 -9.84 -8.92 4.12
N ILE A 98 -8.79 -8.39 3.49
CA ILE A 98 -8.60 -6.95 3.31
C ILE A 98 -9.53 -6.38 2.23
N VAL A 99 -9.46 -6.93 1.02
CA VAL A 99 -10.09 -6.33 -0.18
C VAL A 99 -11.57 -6.64 -0.27
N ASP A 100 -11.95 -7.87 0.05
CA ASP A 100 -13.30 -8.38 -0.19
C ASP A 100 -14.17 -8.22 1.07
N TYR A 101 -13.56 -8.26 2.27
CA TYR A 101 -14.28 -8.16 3.56
C TYR A 101 -13.96 -6.88 4.36
N GLY A 102 -13.04 -6.03 3.90
CA GLY A 102 -12.72 -4.76 4.56
C GLY A 102 -12.08 -4.90 5.95
N ILE A 103 -11.53 -6.07 6.28
CA ILE A 103 -10.87 -6.31 7.57
C ILE A 103 -9.47 -5.71 7.50
N PRO A 104 -9.13 -4.74 8.39
CA PRO A 104 -7.83 -4.10 8.36
C PRO A 104 -6.77 -5.09 8.85
N VAL A 105 -6.01 -5.66 7.92
CA VAL A 105 -4.84 -6.49 8.24
C VAL A 105 -3.61 -5.78 7.71
N CYS A 106 -2.74 -5.41 8.62
CA CYS A 106 -1.43 -4.86 8.29
C CYS A 106 -0.41 -5.98 8.21
N GLY A 107 0.58 -5.81 7.34
CA GLY A 107 1.67 -6.75 7.21
C GLY A 107 2.91 -6.10 6.61
N GLY A 108 4.08 -6.61 6.97
CA GLY A 108 5.34 -6.06 6.51
C GLY A 108 6.50 -7.03 6.74
N ARG A 109 7.60 -6.76 6.04
CA ARG A 109 8.91 -7.40 6.30
C ARG A 109 9.84 -6.49 7.10
N ASP A 110 9.53 -5.20 7.13
CA ASP A 110 10.42 -4.14 7.64
C ASP A 110 10.22 -3.85 9.15
N ASN A 111 9.11 -4.32 9.72
CA ASN A 111 8.90 -4.37 11.16
C ASN A 111 9.83 -5.44 11.77
N LYS A 112 10.44 -5.14 12.92
CA LYS A 112 11.49 -5.97 13.56
C LYS A 112 11.15 -7.46 13.74
N GLN A 113 9.88 -7.84 13.76
CA GLN A 113 9.42 -9.24 13.78
C GLN A 113 8.81 -9.76 12.46
N GLY A 114 8.42 -8.88 11.53
CA GLY A 114 7.68 -9.22 10.31
C GLY A 114 6.33 -9.91 10.57
N GLY A 115 5.47 -10.00 9.55
CA GLY A 115 4.21 -10.77 9.65
C GLY A 115 2.95 -9.91 9.73
N TYR A 116 1.82 -10.56 10.04
CA TYR A 116 0.46 -10.02 9.96
C TYR A 116 -0.13 -9.68 11.33
N TYR A 117 -0.93 -8.62 11.40
CA TYR A 117 -1.66 -8.21 12.59
C TYR A 117 -2.85 -7.31 12.21
N ILE A 118 -3.79 -7.14 13.15
CA ILE A 118 -4.88 -6.17 13.04
C ILE A 118 -4.47 -4.92 13.84
N PRO A 119 -4.40 -3.73 13.22
CA PRO A 119 -3.98 -2.51 13.91
C PRO A 119 -4.99 -2.10 14.98
N GLN A 120 -4.52 -1.65 16.14
CA GLN A 120 -5.37 -1.20 17.26
C GLN A 120 -5.66 0.31 17.22
N ASN A 121 -4.87 1.06 16.46
CA ASN A 121 -4.98 2.51 16.36
C ASN A 121 -4.56 3.00 14.96
N GLU A 122 -4.80 4.29 14.71
CA GLU A 122 -4.51 4.92 13.42
C GLU A 122 -3.02 4.92 13.09
N VAL A 123 -2.15 5.07 14.10
CA VAL A 123 -0.69 5.10 13.91
C VAL A 123 -0.21 3.76 13.36
N GLU A 124 -0.67 2.65 13.92
CA GLU A 124 -0.38 1.30 13.43
C GLU A 124 -0.95 1.05 12.04
N ARG A 125 -2.17 1.54 11.77
CA ARG A 125 -2.77 1.45 10.44
C ARG A 125 -1.90 2.16 9.40
N LEU A 126 -1.51 3.41 9.68
CA LEU A 126 -0.66 4.20 8.79
C LEU A 126 0.73 3.56 8.62
N ALA A 127 1.31 3.02 9.70
CA ALA A 127 2.57 2.29 9.64
C ALA A 127 2.49 1.08 8.70
N GLY A 128 1.35 0.38 8.65
CA GLY A 128 1.10 -0.69 7.68
C GLY A 128 0.83 -0.20 6.24
N VAL A 129 0.24 0.98 6.07
CA VAL A 129 -0.09 1.55 4.74
C VAL A 129 1.12 2.17 4.05
N ILE A 130 2.02 2.84 4.78
CA ILE A 130 3.18 3.55 4.19
C ILE A 130 4.04 2.64 3.28
N PRO A 131 4.42 1.41 3.67
CA PRO A 131 5.17 0.52 2.80
C PRO A 131 4.41 0.13 1.53
N LEU A 132 3.09 -0.05 1.61
CA LEU A 132 2.24 -0.37 0.46
C LEU A 132 2.17 0.79 -0.52
N GLN A 133 2.06 2.03 -0.02
CA GLN A 133 2.10 3.23 -0.87
C GLN A 133 3.44 3.33 -1.60
N ARG A 134 4.57 3.13 -0.89
CA ARG A 134 5.90 3.14 -1.52
C ARG A 134 6.03 2.07 -2.61
N GLN A 135 5.49 0.89 -2.36
CA GLN A 135 5.49 -0.18 -3.35
C GLN A 135 4.62 0.20 -4.57
N TYR A 136 3.45 0.78 -4.34
CA TYR A 136 2.59 1.29 -5.41
C TYR A 136 3.33 2.33 -6.28
N ASP A 137 4.00 3.31 -5.66
CA ASP A 137 4.74 4.36 -6.38
C ASP A 137 5.89 3.77 -7.21
N GLN A 138 6.60 2.76 -6.70
CA GLN A 138 7.66 2.06 -7.43
C GLN A 138 7.13 1.28 -8.63
N GLU A 139 6.02 0.55 -8.46
CA GLU A 139 5.39 -0.16 -9.57
C GLU A 139 4.81 0.81 -10.61
N HIS A 140 4.26 1.95 -10.18
CA HIS A 140 3.81 3.00 -11.09
C HIS A 140 4.97 3.53 -11.96
N LYS A 141 6.11 3.88 -11.35
CA LYS A 141 7.32 4.29 -12.07
C LYS A 141 7.80 3.23 -13.06
N ARG A 142 7.72 1.95 -12.68
CA ARG A 142 8.09 0.82 -13.54
C ARG A 142 7.13 0.68 -14.73
N ILE A 143 5.82 0.77 -14.50
CA ILE A 143 4.81 0.74 -15.56
C ILE A 143 5.08 1.88 -16.55
N HIS A 144 5.28 3.11 -16.05
CA HIS A 144 5.60 4.25 -16.90
C HIS A 144 6.86 3.99 -17.74
N ALA A 145 7.97 3.59 -17.11
CA ALA A 145 9.21 3.30 -17.82
C ALA A 145 9.05 2.23 -18.91
N LEU A 146 8.23 1.19 -18.68
CA LEU A 146 7.94 0.15 -19.66
C LEU A 146 7.09 0.68 -20.83
N LEU A 147 6.13 1.56 -20.57
CA LEU A 147 5.26 2.14 -21.60
C LEU A 147 5.99 3.15 -22.49
N THR A 148 7.00 3.84 -21.94
CA THR A 148 7.79 4.84 -22.68
C THR A 148 9.07 4.30 -23.29
N ALA A 149 9.46 3.05 -22.99
CA ALA A 149 10.69 2.47 -23.50
C ALA A 149 10.62 2.13 -25.00
N ASP A 150 11.72 2.38 -25.72
CA ASP A 150 11.89 1.90 -27.09
C ASP A 150 12.15 0.38 -27.09
N LEU A 151 11.34 -0.35 -27.86
CA LEU A 151 11.37 -1.82 -27.95
C LEU A 151 12.61 -2.39 -28.66
N GLN A 152 13.48 -1.57 -29.26
CA GLN A 152 14.71 -2.00 -29.92
C GLN A 152 15.96 -1.47 -29.23
N ASP A 153 15.88 -0.39 -28.45
CA ASP A 153 17.04 0.28 -27.86
C ASP A 153 17.86 -0.61 -26.93
N TRP A 154 17.24 -1.60 -26.27
CA TRP A 154 17.95 -2.58 -25.45
C TRP A 154 18.97 -3.42 -26.25
N ARG A 155 18.82 -3.56 -27.58
CA ARG A 155 19.73 -4.33 -28.43
C ARG A 155 21.14 -3.77 -28.43
N LYS A 156 21.33 -2.45 -28.26
CA LYS A 156 22.68 -1.86 -28.16
C LYS A 156 23.48 -2.43 -27.00
N TYR A 157 22.81 -2.89 -25.95
CA TYR A 157 23.47 -3.52 -24.79
C TYR A 157 23.64 -5.04 -24.94
N ARG A 158 22.92 -5.70 -25.84
CA ARG A 158 22.97 -7.17 -26.03
C ARG A 158 23.79 -7.59 -27.25
N ASP A 159 23.61 -6.88 -28.36
CA ASP A 159 24.04 -7.27 -29.70
C ASP A 159 25.36 -6.57 -30.13
N GLU A 160 25.78 -5.49 -29.44
CA GLU A 160 27.06 -4.79 -29.69
C GLU A 160 28.22 -5.26 -28.79
N ALA A 161 28.10 -6.44 -28.15
CA ALA A 161 29.14 -7.07 -27.32
C ALA A 161 29.98 -8.09 -28.10
#